data_AF-A0A948E210-F1
#
_entry.id   AF-A0A948E210-F1
#
_cell.length_a   1.000
_cell.length_b   1.000
_cell.length_c   1.000
_cell.angle_alpha   90.00
_cell.angle_beta   90.00
_cell.angle_gamma   90.00
#
_symmetry.space_group_name_H-M   'P 1'
#
loop_
_entity.id
_entity.type
_entity.pdbx_description
1 polymer ?
#
loop_
_entity_poly.entity_id
_entity_poly.type
_entity_poly.pdbx_seq_one_letter_code
_entity_poly.pdbx_strand_id
1 'polypeptide(L)'
;MKFFLIFAFMMTLSGSAGAQWSIYAQYDGYPGNDNSLDSVGQGRHQNLARCLCDQNIEDGETYSYYFEVKYTGPYESDDVYVYIGNDCANASVSLNDCMEVGVWNENAFSSDNVPIEVPINYLVDPEDGVCTEKTGSSTFYVFSELEGKTVAYSVSIAYDTKPPSAPTDIVVKPGENALTVNWDNSLATDESVLFYNVLCMREDSPSEASSESKANWVSTQEVCGKVLTTDSAKTNWKDDCPDGAVVEGGSPSKCFVCGSVAATSNSVRIEGLENEAVYSVAVVAVDDHLNVSDISEVVDGTPVPTTDFAEHYRESGGDANGDYCFIATAVFGDIEHPFVQVLRRFRDKNLMTSSAGRAFVKFYYKNGPRWAASIGSNPVLLFIVKVLLVPVVLLAAITVVIPPWLMFMLLTGGLYWYFNRRKKLAVCP
;
A
#
# COMPACT_ATOMS: atom_id res chain seq x y z
N MET A 1 -19.59 26.87 -2.18
CA MET A 1 -20.90 26.19 -2.17
C MET A 1 -20.87 25.04 -3.16
N LYS A 2 -20.44 23.86 -2.70
CA LYS A 2 -20.68 22.60 -3.40
C LYS A 2 -21.63 21.83 -2.49
N PHE A 3 -22.88 21.67 -2.93
CA PHE A 3 -23.86 20.81 -2.29
C PHE A 3 -23.35 19.37 -2.42
N PHE A 4 -22.86 18.78 -1.33
CA PHE A 4 -22.78 17.32 -1.22
C PHE A 4 -24.17 16.87 -0.78
N LEU A 5 -24.90 16.20 -1.67
CA LEU A 5 -26.03 15.38 -1.27
C LEU A 5 -25.47 14.20 -0.47
N ILE A 6 -25.68 14.24 0.85
CA ILE A 6 -25.49 13.09 1.73
C ILE A 6 -26.65 12.14 1.43
N PHE A 7 -26.37 11.02 0.78
CA PHE A 7 -27.33 9.92 0.71
C PHE A 7 -27.26 9.16 2.04
N ALA A 8 -28.04 9.62 3.03
CA ALA A 8 -28.55 8.69 4.02
C ALA A 8 -29.35 7.63 3.26
N PHE A 9 -29.15 6.35 3.55
CA PHE A 9 -29.92 5.28 2.91
C PHE A 9 -31.35 5.28 3.47
N MET A 10 -32.13 6.27 3.03
CA MET A 10 -33.50 6.51 3.45
C MET A 10 -34.42 5.62 2.62
N MET A 11 -34.53 4.33 2.97
CA MET A 11 -35.55 3.46 2.39
C MET A 11 -36.92 3.86 2.94
N THR A 12 -37.64 4.68 2.16
CA THR A 12 -38.97 5.20 2.50
C THR A 12 -40.00 4.56 1.59
N LEU A 13 -40.92 3.76 2.15
CA LEU A 13 -42.16 3.42 1.46
C LEU A 13 -43.35 3.39 2.41
N SER A 14 -44.47 3.86 1.88
CA SER A 14 -45.72 4.17 2.55
C SER A 14 -46.48 2.93 3.03
N GLY A 15 -46.65 2.80 4.34
CA GLY A 15 -47.80 2.10 4.92
C GLY A 15 -49.05 2.98 4.87
N SER A 16 -50.23 2.38 5.08
CA SER A 16 -51.54 3.02 5.00
C SER A 16 -51.54 4.46 5.54
N ALA A 17 -51.85 5.41 4.65
CA ALA A 17 -52.02 6.84 4.92
C ALA A 17 -50.96 7.48 5.87
N GLY A 18 -49.69 7.43 5.47
CA GLY A 18 -48.66 8.32 6.03
C GLY A 18 -47.79 7.72 7.14
N ALA A 19 -47.93 6.43 7.44
CA ALA A 19 -47.03 5.67 8.31
C ALA A 19 -45.69 5.33 7.60
N GLN A 20 -44.55 5.67 8.23
CA GLN A 20 -43.21 5.37 7.72
C GLN A 20 -42.29 4.85 8.83
N TRP A 21 -41.65 3.70 8.59
CA TRP A 21 -40.53 3.19 9.40
C TRP A 21 -39.21 3.54 8.73
N SER A 22 -38.19 3.86 9.52
CA SER A 22 -36.81 4.03 9.05
C SER A 22 -35.82 3.63 10.13
N ILE A 23 -34.70 3.04 9.71
CA ILE A 23 -33.63 2.59 10.60
C ILE A 23 -32.32 3.23 10.16
N TYR A 24 -31.55 3.74 11.12
CA TYR A 24 -30.23 4.31 10.87
C TYR A 24 -29.24 3.75 11.88
N ALA A 25 -28.04 3.42 11.43
CA ALA A 25 -26.95 3.05 12.31
C ALA A 25 -26.30 4.30 12.90
N GLN A 26 -26.03 4.30 14.21
CA GLN A 26 -25.36 5.41 14.91
C GLN A 26 -24.30 4.94 15.89
N TYR A 27 -23.37 5.84 16.20
CA TYR A 27 -22.43 5.70 17.30
C TYR A 27 -22.86 6.48 18.54
N ASP A 28 -22.49 6.01 19.74
CA ASP A 28 -22.57 6.82 20.96
C ASP A 28 -21.36 7.80 21.06
N GLY A 29 -21.61 9.03 21.49
CA GLY A 29 -20.92 10.23 20.96
C GLY A 29 -19.46 10.55 21.32
N TYR A 30 -18.79 11.30 20.42
CA TYR A 30 -17.87 12.44 20.69
C TYR A 30 -18.13 13.54 19.62
N PRO A 31 -17.94 14.86 19.89
CA PRO A 31 -18.88 15.90 19.47
C PRO A 31 -18.66 16.44 18.05
N GLY A 32 -19.75 16.65 17.31
CA GLY A 32 -19.81 17.78 16.38
C GLY A 32 -20.66 17.66 15.13
N ASN A 33 -21.07 16.49 14.67
CA ASN A 33 -21.87 16.35 13.44
C ASN A 33 -22.72 15.08 13.49
N ASP A 34 -23.89 15.12 12.85
CA ASP A 34 -24.83 14.02 12.57
C ASP A 34 -24.25 12.60 12.75
N ASN A 35 -24.68 11.88 13.80
CA ASN A 35 -24.14 10.57 14.22
C ASN A 35 -24.60 9.41 13.30
N SER A 36 -25.43 9.69 12.29
CA SER A 36 -25.88 8.71 11.30
C SER A 36 -24.71 8.21 10.44
N LEU A 37 -24.51 6.91 10.39
CA LEU A 37 -23.55 6.28 9.49
C LEU A 37 -24.13 6.17 8.08
N ASP A 38 -23.31 6.46 7.07
CA ASP A 38 -23.58 6.07 5.70
C ASP A 38 -23.27 4.58 5.50
N SER A 39 -23.55 4.05 4.31
CA SER A 39 -23.33 2.62 4.02
C SER A 39 -21.86 2.19 4.17
N VAL A 40 -20.92 3.12 3.96
CA VAL A 40 -19.49 2.85 4.13
C VAL A 40 -19.12 2.80 5.61
N GLY A 41 -19.58 3.77 6.40
CA GLY A 41 -19.39 3.81 7.84
C GLY A 41 -20.02 2.61 8.54
N GLN A 42 -21.17 2.15 8.06
CA GLN A 42 -21.84 0.95 8.52
C GLN A 42 -21.01 -0.30 8.24
N GLY A 43 -20.58 -0.52 6.98
CA GLY A 43 -19.74 -1.67 6.63
C GLY A 43 -18.45 -1.74 7.45
N ARG A 44 -17.78 -0.59 7.66
CA ARG A 44 -16.58 -0.49 8.50
C ARG A 44 -16.81 -0.82 9.98
N HIS A 45 -18.05 -0.83 10.44
CA HIS A 45 -18.39 -1.28 11.79
C HIS A 45 -18.70 -2.78 11.83
N GLN A 46 -19.05 -3.40 10.72
CA GLN A 46 -19.52 -4.78 10.62
C GLN A 46 -18.37 -5.72 10.24
N ASN A 47 -17.30 -5.67 11.05
CA ASN A 47 -16.04 -6.38 10.82
C ASN A 47 -15.75 -7.42 11.91
N LEU A 48 -14.77 -8.29 11.65
CA LEU A 48 -14.42 -9.42 12.52
C LEU A 48 -14.00 -8.97 13.92
N ALA A 49 -13.21 -7.89 14.02
CA ALA A 49 -12.69 -7.42 15.29
C ALA A 49 -13.82 -6.97 16.24
N ARG A 50 -14.81 -6.25 15.72
CA ARG A 50 -15.98 -5.82 16.50
C ARG A 50 -16.87 -7.00 16.86
N CYS A 51 -17.09 -7.93 15.93
CA CYS A 51 -17.77 -9.19 16.23
C CYS A 51 -17.13 -9.91 17.42
N LEU A 52 -15.82 -10.17 17.36
CA LEU A 52 -15.10 -10.91 18.40
C LEU A 52 -15.16 -10.18 19.75
N CYS A 53 -15.05 -8.85 19.76
CA CYS A 53 -15.21 -8.06 20.97
C CYS A 53 -16.62 -8.19 21.56
N ASP A 54 -17.67 -8.12 20.73
CA ASP A 54 -19.06 -8.28 21.19
C ASP A 54 -19.33 -9.69 21.74
N GLN A 55 -18.76 -10.73 21.12
CA GLN A 55 -18.84 -12.11 21.64
C GLN A 55 -18.15 -12.27 23.01
N ASN A 56 -17.15 -11.42 23.32
CA ASN A 56 -16.34 -11.49 24.54
C ASN A 56 -16.55 -10.26 25.46
N ILE A 57 -17.72 -9.62 25.33
CA ILE A 57 -18.09 -8.48 26.17
C ILE A 57 -18.26 -8.92 27.62
N GLU A 58 -17.78 -8.11 28.56
CA GLU A 58 -17.93 -8.37 30.01
C GLU A 58 -19.16 -7.66 30.58
N ASP A 59 -19.70 -8.18 31.69
CA ASP A 59 -20.86 -7.59 32.37
C ASP A 59 -20.65 -6.11 32.69
N GLY A 60 -21.45 -5.23 32.08
CA GLY A 60 -21.42 -3.78 32.32
C GLY A 60 -20.61 -2.97 31.30
N GLU A 61 -19.97 -3.61 30.31
CA GLU A 61 -19.47 -2.92 29.11
C GLU A 61 -20.64 -2.56 28.19
N THR A 62 -20.61 -1.36 27.60
CA THR A 62 -21.68 -0.84 26.73
C THR A 62 -21.25 -0.82 25.28
N TYR A 63 -22.14 -1.22 24.37
CA TYR A 63 -21.89 -1.15 22.94
C TYR A 63 -21.82 0.31 22.46
N SER A 64 -20.91 0.58 21.54
CA SER A 64 -20.76 1.92 20.94
C SER A 64 -21.63 2.11 19.70
N TYR A 65 -22.38 1.10 19.26
CA TYR A 65 -23.14 1.06 18.01
C TYR A 65 -24.55 0.55 18.24
N TYR A 66 -25.51 1.30 17.73
CA TYR A 66 -26.93 0.97 17.85
C TYR A 66 -27.65 1.37 16.56
N PHE A 67 -28.78 0.71 16.32
CA PHE A 67 -29.72 1.10 15.29
C PHE A 67 -30.79 1.98 15.92
N GLU A 68 -30.96 3.19 15.40
CA GLU A 68 -32.12 4.01 15.74
C GLU A 68 -33.29 3.64 14.84
N VAL A 69 -34.39 3.22 15.46
CA VAL A 69 -35.64 2.98 14.78
C VAL A 69 -36.55 4.18 14.98
N LYS A 70 -37.01 4.72 13.85
CA LYS A 70 -37.97 5.82 13.81
C LYS A 70 -39.24 5.38 13.12
N TYR A 71 -40.37 5.70 13.74
CA TYR A 71 -41.69 5.58 13.16
C TYR A 71 -42.33 6.96 13.04
N THR A 72 -43.18 7.16 12.04
CA THR A 72 -43.97 8.39 11.89
C THR A 72 -45.30 8.05 11.27
N GLY A 73 -46.40 8.26 12.00
CA GLY A 73 -47.78 8.01 11.54
C GLY A 73 -48.68 7.48 12.67
N PRO A 74 -49.98 7.24 12.42
CA PRO A 74 -50.82 6.49 13.34
C PRO A 74 -50.42 5.01 13.29
N TYR A 75 -49.89 4.46 14.38
CA TYR A 75 -49.75 3.01 14.54
C TYR A 75 -51.00 2.49 15.27
N GLU A 76 -51.42 1.26 14.99
CA GLU A 76 -52.64 0.66 15.59
C GLU A 76 -52.36 -0.73 16.20
N SER A 77 -51.10 -1.07 16.51
CA SER A 77 -50.77 -2.31 17.22
C SER A 77 -50.20 -2.00 18.60
N ASP A 78 -50.64 -2.74 19.63
CA ASP A 78 -50.24 -2.49 21.01
C ASP A 78 -48.72 -2.65 21.21
N ASP A 79 -48.11 -3.69 20.62
CA ASP A 79 -46.70 -4.02 20.76
C ASP A 79 -45.99 -4.21 19.41
N VAL A 80 -44.71 -3.86 19.42
CA VAL A 80 -43.76 -4.00 18.31
C VAL A 80 -42.65 -4.94 18.76
N TYR A 81 -42.43 -5.98 17.98
CA TYR A 81 -41.40 -6.98 18.27
C TYR A 81 -40.26 -6.85 17.27
N VAL A 82 -39.03 -6.76 17.77
CA VAL A 82 -37.85 -6.61 16.93
C VAL A 82 -37.01 -7.87 17.00
N TYR A 83 -36.71 -8.40 15.82
CA TYR A 83 -35.88 -9.59 15.67
C TYR A 83 -34.80 -9.37 14.63
N ILE A 84 -33.71 -10.09 14.78
CA ILE A 84 -32.67 -10.21 13.76
C ILE A 84 -32.50 -11.67 13.41
N GLY A 85 -32.43 -11.95 12.11
CA GLY A 85 -32.13 -13.29 11.67
C GLY A 85 -32.30 -13.50 10.18
N ASN A 86 -32.16 -14.75 9.78
CA ASN A 86 -32.34 -15.18 8.40
C ASN A 86 -33.77 -15.67 8.21
N ASP A 87 -34.54 -15.00 7.36
CA ASP A 87 -35.90 -15.39 6.99
C ASP A 87 -36.87 -15.60 8.18
N CYS A 88 -36.73 -14.82 9.27
CA CYS A 88 -37.59 -14.92 10.47
C CYS A 88 -39.10 -14.78 10.18
N ALA A 89 -39.44 -14.08 9.10
CA ALA A 89 -40.82 -13.91 8.63
C ALA A 89 -41.41 -15.17 7.99
N ASN A 90 -40.58 -16.15 7.59
CA ASN A 90 -41.04 -17.40 7.03
C ASN A 90 -41.71 -18.25 8.13
N ALA A 91 -42.94 -18.71 7.88
CA ALA A 91 -43.68 -19.54 8.83
C ALA A 91 -43.02 -20.90 9.11
N SER A 92 -42.08 -21.33 8.28
CA SER A 92 -41.30 -22.56 8.46
C SER A 92 -40.06 -22.37 9.33
N VAL A 93 -39.68 -21.12 9.61
CA VAL A 93 -38.53 -20.75 10.45
C VAL A 93 -39.02 -20.49 11.87
N SER A 94 -38.41 -21.19 12.83
CA SER A 94 -38.69 -21.02 14.26
C SER A 94 -38.16 -19.67 14.71
N LEU A 95 -38.92 -18.93 15.54
CA LEU A 95 -38.40 -17.67 16.10
C LEU A 95 -37.22 -17.88 17.05
N ASN A 96 -37.01 -19.10 17.55
CA ASN A 96 -35.79 -19.42 18.31
C ASN A 96 -34.52 -19.39 17.43
N ASP A 97 -34.67 -19.47 16.12
CA ASP A 97 -33.55 -19.39 15.15
C ASP A 97 -33.25 -17.92 14.80
N CYS A 98 -33.93 -16.98 15.48
CA CYS A 98 -33.78 -15.54 15.33
C CYS A 98 -33.51 -14.91 16.70
N MET A 99 -32.65 -13.91 16.73
CA MET A 99 -32.39 -13.15 17.94
C MET A 99 -33.56 -12.20 18.22
N GLU A 100 -34.22 -12.33 19.36
CA GLU A 100 -35.10 -11.29 19.88
C GLU A 100 -34.24 -10.13 20.39
N VAL A 101 -34.42 -8.96 19.79
CA VAL A 101 -33.71 -7.75 20.21
C VAL A 101 -34.48 -7.03 21.30
N GLY A 102 -35.81 -7.05 21.21
CA GLY A 102 -36.68 -6.53 22.25
C GLY A 102 -38.12 -6.31 21.83
N VAL A 103 -38.91 -5.85 22.79
CA VAL A 103 -40.34 -5.56 22.63
C VAL A 103 -40.61 -4.15 23.14
N TRP A 104 -41.30 -3.35 22.33
CA TRP A 104 -41.69 -1.98 22.66
C TRP A 104 -43.17 -1.78 22.40
N ASN A 105 -43.82 -1.00 23.26
CA ASN A 105 -45.17 -0.54 23.00
C ASN A 105 -45.18 0.56 21.94
N GLU A 106 -46.27 0.71 21.18
CA GLU A 106 -46.43 1.75 20.14
C GLU A 106 -46.08 3.17 20.59
N ASN A 107 -46.34 3.50 21.86
CA ASN A 107 -46.07 4.82 22.41
C ASN A 107 -44.56 5.15 22.44
N ALA A 108 -43.68 4.13 22.43
CA ALA A 108 -42.23 4.31 22.43
C ALA A 108 -41.73 5.02 21.15
N PHE A 109 -42.44 4.89 20.02
CA PHE A 109 -42.02 5.46 18.74
C PHE A 109 -42.81 6.73 18.34
N SER A 110 -43.65 7.25 19.25
CA SER A 110 -44.59 8.35 18.95
C SER A 110 -43.98 9.75 19.01
N SER A 111 -42.87 9.95 19.73
CA SER A 111 -42.21 11.26 19.88
C SER A 111 -40.68 11.24 19.79
N ASP A 112 -40.04 10.08 19.91
CA ASP A 112 -38.58 9.96 20.06
C ASP A 112 -38.03 8.83 19.18
N ASN A 113 -36.75 8.96 18.80
CA ASN A 113 -36.02 7.85 18.19
C ASN A 113 -35.75 6.79 19.27
N VAL A 114 -36.02 5.52 18.96
CA VAL A 114 -35.74 4.43 19.88
C VAL A 114 -34.40 3.81 19.52
N PRO A 115 -33.36 3.97 20.35
CA PRO A 115 -32.08 3.29 20.14
C PRO A 115 -32.25 1.80 20.46
N ILE A 116 -31.81 0.96 19.54
CA ILE A 116 -31.82 -0.48 19.64
C ILE A 116 -30.39 -0.97 19.52
N GLU A 117 -29.85 -1.48 20.62
CA GLU A 117 -28.51 -2.07 20.65
C GLU A 117 -28.54 -3.44 19.98
N VAL A 118 -27.72 -3.59 18.95
CA VAL A 118 -27.56 -4.85 18.22
C VAL A 118 -26.08 -5.18 18.21
N PRO A 119 -25.65 -6.17 19.01
CA PRO A 119 -24.28 -6.65 18.96
C PRO A 119 -23.97 -7.27 17.60
N ILE A 120 -22.78 -7.02 17.08
CA ILE A 120 -22.33 -7.49 15.77
C ILE A 120 -22.22 -9.02 15.75
N ASN A 121 -21.90 -9.66 16.87
CA ASN A 121 -21.86 -11.12 16.94
C ASN A 121 -23.21 -11.77 16.66
N TYR A 122 -24.32 -11.18 17.11
CA TYR A 122 -25.67 -11.65 16.76
C TYR A 122 -26.16 -11.14 15.40
N LEU A 123 -25.56 -10.09 14.85
CA LEU A 123 -25.76 -9.76 13.43
C LEU A 123 -25.14 -10.85 12.54
N VAL A 124 -23.97 -11.35 12.90
CA VAL A 124 -23.22 -12.38 12.16
C VAL A 124 -23.84 -13.76 12.36
N ASP A 125 -24.20 -14.10 13.59
CA ASP A 125 -24.81 -15.36 13.97
C ASP A 125 -25.99 -15.15 14.92
N PRO A 126 -27.21 -14.98 14.37
CA PRO A 126 -28.41 -14.66 15.16
C PRO A 126 -28.85 -15.74 16.14
N GLU A 127 -28.38 -16.98 15.99
CA GLU A 127 -28.76 -18.11 16.85
C GLU A 127 -27.89 -18.15 18.12
N ASP A 128 -26.57 -18.24 17.95
CA ASP A 128 -25.64 -18.46 19.06
C ASP A 128 -24.70 -17.27 19.33
N GLY A 129 -24.71 -16.24 18.48
CA GLY A 129 -23.81 -15.10 18.58
C GLY A 129 -22.34 -15.47 18.40
N VAL A 130 -22.03 -16.54 17.64
CA VAL A 130 -20.66 -17.00 17.39
C VAL A 130 -20.05 -16.30 16.18
N CYS A 131 -18.93 -15.62 16.39
CA CYS A 131 -18.18 -14.98 15.33
C CYS A 131 -17.37 -15.99 14.51
N THR A 132 -17.57 -15.93 13.20
CA THR A 132 -16.86 -16.73 12.21
C THR A 132 -16.44 -15.85 11.05
N GLU A 133 -15.42 -16.23 10.30
CA GLU A 133 -14.99 -15.51 9.10
C GLU A 133 -15.94 -15.79 7.94
N LYS A 134 -16.88 -14.87 7.68
CA LYS A 134 -17.87 -15.01 6.62
C LYS A 134 -18.39 -13.66 6.13
N THR A 135 -18.77 -13.64 4.86
CA THR A 135 -19.55 -12.58 4.25
C THR A 135 -21.02 -13.00 4.26
N GLY A 136 -21.93 -12.10 4.62
CA GLY A 136 -23.35 -12.43 4.62
C GLY A 136 -24.24 -11.23 4.83
N SER A 137 -25.50 -11.51 5.10
CA SER A 137 -26.44 -10.52 5.59
C SER A 137 -27.41 -11.16 6.57
N SER A 138 -27.85 -10.37 7.54
CA SER A 138 -28.96 -10.72 8.43
C SER A 138 -30.07 -9.70 8.24
N THR A 139 -31.32 -10.13 8.38
CA THR A 139 -32.45 -9.23 8.21
C THR A 139 -32.95 -8.77 9.57
N PHE A 140 -33.00 -7.46 9.73
CA PHE A 140 -33.68 -6.82 10.84
C PHE A 140 -35.17 -6.79 10.53
N TYR A 141 -35.98 -7.32 11.44
CA TYR A 141 -37.43 -7.39 11.33
C TYR A 141 -38.10 -6.59 12.45
N VAL A 142 -39.13 -5.85 12.06
CA VAL A 142 -40.11 -5.25 12.94
C VAL A 142 -41.43 -5.96 12.68
N PHE A 143 -41.89 -6.76 13.63
CA PHE A 143 -43.16 -7.45 13.57
C PHE A 143 -44.23 -6.63 14.30
N SER A 144 -45.37 -6.43 13.66
CA SER A 144 -46.58 -5.88 14.32
C SER A 144 -47.41 -6.97 15.00
N GLU A 145 -47.15 -8.24 14.65
CA GLU A 145 -47.78 -9.42 15.24
C GLU A 145 -46.78 -10.58 15.19
N LEU A 146 -46.50 -11.19 16.34
CA LEU A 146 -45.52 -12.27 16.48
C LEU A 146 -46.26 -13.63 16.53
N GLU A 147 -46.02 -14.45 15.50
CA GLU A 147 -46.61 -15.80 15.30
C GLU A 147 -48.06 -15.89 14.82
N GLY A 148 -48.62 -14.79 14.30
CA GLY A 148 -49.32 -14.73 12.99
C GLY A 148 -48.51 -14.02 11.89
N LYS A 149 -47.24 -13.70 12.25
CA LYS A 149 -46.13 -13.03 11.55
C LYS A 149 -46.50 -12.02 10.45
N THR A 150 -46.99 -10.86 10.87
CA THR A 150 -47.10 -9.67 10.00
C THR A 150 -45.84 -8.81 10.15
N VAL A 151 -45.08 -8.65 9.07
CA VAL A 151 -43.88 -7.78 9.05
C VAL A 151 -44.33 -6.34 8.78
N ALA A 152 -44.11 -5.46 9.75
CA ALA A 152 -44.33 -4.03 9.61
C ALA A 152 -43.18 -3.35 8.84
N TYR A 153 -41.95 -3.82 9.05
CA TYR A 153 -40.76 -3.34 8.37
C TYR A 153 -39.66 -4.41 8.40
N SER A 154 -38.84 -4.47 7.35
CA SER A 154 -37.62 -5.27 7.38
C SER A 154 -36.53 -4.64 6.53
N VAL A 155 -35.29 -4.73 6.99
CA VAL A 155 -34.11 -4.30 6.22
C VAL A 155 -33.01 -5.34 6.35
N SER A 156 -32.43 -5.72 5.21
CA SER A 156 -31.26 -6.60 5.19
C SER A 156 -30.01 -5.79 5.46
N ILE A 157 -29.21 -6.28 6.39
CA ILE A 157 -27.99 -5.66 6.87
C ILE A 157 -26.85 -6.59 6.49
N ALA A 158 -26.02 -6.15 5.53
CA ALA A 158 -24.83 -6.88 5.15
C ALA A 158 -23.78 -6.81 6.28
N TYR A 159 -22.90 -7.79 6.31
CA TYR A 159 -21.71 -7.79 7.15
C TYR A 159 -20.57 -8.52 6.43
N ASP A 160 -19.34 -8.18 6.78
CA ASP A 160 -18.16 -8.88 6.30
C ASP A 160 -17.16 -9.05 7.45
N THR A 161 -17.10 -10.27 7.99
CA THR A 161 -16.12 -10.67 8.99
C THR A 161 -15.01 -11.52 8.39
N LYS A 162 -14.94 -11.65 7.05
CA LYS A 162 -13.94 -12.46 6.39
C LYS A 162 -12.78 -11.56 5.94
N PRO A 163 -11.58 -11.70 6.54
CA PRO A 163 -10.43 -10.96 6.07
C PRO A 163 -10.07 -11.29 4.62
N PRO A 164 -9.44 -10.36 3.90
CA PRO A 164 -8.85 -10.68 2.60
C PRO A 164 -7.69 -11.67 2.76
N SER A 165 -7.40 -12.38 1.69
CA SER A 165 -6.25 -13.26 1.53
C SER A 165 -4.96 -12.46 1.60
N ALA A 166 -3.95 -13.02 2.28
CA ALA A 166 -2.63 -12.40 2.38
C ALA A 166 -1.98 -12.27 0.98
N PRO A 167 -1.29 -11.16 0.68
CA PRO A 167 -0.45 -11.05 -0.51
C PRO A 167 0.64 -12.14 -0.54
N THR A 168 1.10 -12.49 -1.74
CA THR A 168 2.11 -13.54 -1.97
C THR A 168 3.21 -13.05 -2.91
N ASP A 169 4.22 -13.87 -3.15
CA ASP A 169 5.42 -13.56 -3.94
C ASP A 169 6.09 -12.22 -3.52
N ILE A 170 6.29 -12.02 -2.22
CA ILE A 170 6.97 -10.85 -1.66
C ILE A 170 8.42 -10.81 -2.14
N VAL A 171 8.79 -9.72 -2.79
CA VAL A 171 10.15 -9.45 -3.26
C VAL A 171 10.62 -8.11 -2.72
N VAL A 172 11.74 -8.13 -2.00
CA VAL A 172 12.36 -6.94 -1.41
C VAL A 172 13.66 -6.60 -2.14
N LYS A 173 13.77 -5.38 -2.65
CA LYS A 173 14.96 -4.87 -3.34
C LYS A 173 15.60 -3.73 -2.55
N PRO A 174 16.92 -3.76 -2.33
CA PRO A 174 17.61 -2.75 -1.53
C PRO A 174 17.82 -1.45 -2.30
N GLY A 175 17.86 -0.33 -1.58
CA GLY A 175 18.28 0.98 -2.08
C GLY A 175 18.78 1.89 -0.95
N GLU A 176 19.23 3.09 -1.31
CA GLU A 176 19.73 4.06 -0.34
C GLU A 176 18.66 4.44 0.67
N ASN A 177 18.92 4.12 1.94
CA ASN A 177 18.03 4.36 3.07
C ASN A 177 16.58 3.87 2.80
N ALA A 178 16.45 2.82 1.99
CA ALA A 178 15.17 2.41 1.47
C ALA A 178 15.11 0.94 1.04
N LEU A 179 13.89 0.40 1.04
CA LEU A 179 13.56 -0.89 0.46
C LEU A 179 12.42 -0.70 -0.55
N THR A 180 12.55 -1.29 -1.73
CA THR A 180 11.44 -1.40 -2.68
C THR A 180 10.83 -2.78 -2.54
N VAL A 181 9.57 -2.82 -2.11
CA VAL A 181 8.80 -4.03 -1.87
C VAL A 181 7.85 -4.24 -3.05
N ASN A 182 7.75 -5.46 -3.52
CA ASN A 182 6.88 -5.93 -4.59
C ASN A 182 6.12 -7.17 -4.10
N TRP A 183 4.89 -7.38 -4.57
CA TRP A 183 4.10 -8.56 -4.27
C TRP A 183 3.18 -8.91 -5.43
N ASP A 184 2.58 -10.09 -5.36
CA ASP A 184 1.47 -10.55 -6.19
C ASP A 184 0.14 -10.43 -5.45
N ASN A 185 -0.89 -10.06 -6.22
CA ASN A 185 -2.23 -9.74 -5.73
C ASN A 185 -3.27 -10.71 -6.31
N SER A 186 -2.82 -11.76 -7.01
CA SER A 186 -3.72 -12.64 -7.77
C SER A 186 -4.69 -13.44 -6.91
N LEU A 187 -4.41 -13.60 -5.62
CA LEU A 187 -5.31 -14.27 -4.66
C LEU A 187 -6.46 -13.37 -4.18
N ALA A 188 -6.34 -12.05 -4.31
CA ALA A 188 -7.31 -11.08 -3.81
C ALA A 188 -8.35 -10.65 -4.87
N THR A 189 -8.48 -11.37 -6.00
CA THR A 189 -9.24 -10.89 -7.18
C THR A 189 -10.75 -10.75 -6.98
N ASP A 190 -11.32 -11.43 -5.98
CA ASP A 190 -12.75 -11.38 -5.63
C ASP A 190 -12.99 -10.74 -4.25
N GLU A 191 -11.96 -10.13 -3.67
CA GLU A 191 -12.01 -9.53 -2.34
C GLU A 191 -11.98 -8.01 -2.47
N SER A 192 -12.79 -7.31 -1.66
CA SER A 192 -12.94 -5.84 -1.69
C SER A 192 -11.73 -5.14 -1.03
N VAL A 193 -10.51 -5.51 -1.41
CA VAL A 193 -9.28 -4.88 -0.91
C VAL A 193 -9.33 -3.38 -1.14
N LEU A 194 -9.17 -2.63 -0.05
CA LEU A 194 -9.17 -1.17 -0.02
C LEU A 194 -7.74 -0.62 -0.13
N PHE A 195 -6.79 -1.20 0.60
CA PHE A 195 -5.38 -0.83 0.59
C PHE A 195 -4.47 -1.96 1.09
N TYR A 196 -3.17 -1.81 0.87
CA TYR A 196 -2.13 -2.66 1.44
C TYR A 196 -1.30 -1.88 2.44
N ASN A 197 -0.87 -2.54 3.52
CA ASN A 197 0.14 -2.02 4.43
C ASN A 197 1.38 -2.90 4.39
N VAL A 198 2.54 -2.26 4.41
CA VAL A 198 3.84 -2.95 4.50
C VAL A 198 4.30 -2.87 5.94
N LEU A 199 4.65 -4.04 6.48
CA LEU A 199 5.24 -4.21 7.79
C LEU A 199 6.75 -4.23 7.66
N CYS A 200 7.46 -3.46 8.47
CA CYS A 200 8.92 -3.47 8.58
C CYS A 200 9.31 -3.54 10.05
N MET A 201 10.11 -4.55 10.42
CA MET A 201 10.67 -4.69 11.77
C MET A 201 12.19 -4.75 11.67
N ARG A 202 12.90 -3.89 12.40
CA ARG A 202 14.37 -3.94 12.49
C ARG A 202 14.77 -5.08 13.44
N GLU A 203 15.62 -6.01 13.00
CA GLU A 203 15.96 -7.21 13.80
C GLU A 203 16.64 -6.88 15.14
N ASP A 204 17.46 -5.83 15.18
CA ASP A 204 18.25 -5.42 16.35
C ASP A 204 17.50 -4.46 17.29
N SER A 205 16.37 -3.88 16.85
CA SER A 205 15.53 -2.99 17.65
C SER A 205 14.06 -3.11 17.22
N PRO A 206 13.40 -4.22 17.58
CA PRO A 206 12.00 -4.48 17.20
C PRO A 206 11.03 -3.40 17.70
N SER A 207 11.40 -2.69 18.78
CA SER A 207 10.59 -1.65 19.43
C SER A 207 10.61 -0.28 18.74
N GLU A 208 11.49 -0.04 17.75
CA GLU A 208 11.57 1.27 17.03
C GLU A 208 10.68 1.33 15.77
N ALA A 209 9.71 0.41 15.63
CA ALA A 209 8.91 0.32 14.43
C ALA A 209 7.82 1.41 14.34
N SER A 210 7.77 1.97 13.14
CA SER A 210 6.84 2.91 12.47
C SER A 210 5.51 3.36 13.11
N SER A 211 5.07 4.56 12.69
CA SER A 211 3.92 5.26 13.27
C SER A 211 2.58 4.55 13.08
N GLU A 212 1.87 4.30 14.19
CA GLU A 212 0.47 3.87 14.25
C GLU A 212 -0.47 4.68 13.34
N SER A 213 -0.14 5.96 13.10
CA SER A 213 -0.91 6.88 12.26
C SER A 213 -1.02 6.47 10.78
N LYS A 214 -0.29 5.44 10.33
CA LYS A 214 -0.37 4.90 8.96
C LYS A 214 -1.27 3.68 8.83
N ALA A 215 -1.61 3.01 9.93
CA ALA A 215 -2.40 1.79 9.95
C ALA A 215 -3.89 2.13 10.12
N ASN A 216 -4.74 1.68 9.19
CA ASN A 216 -6.15 2.07 9.17
C ASN A 216 -7.13 0.88 9.18
N TRP A 217 -6.67 -0.33 9.54
CA TRP A 217 -7.56 -1.46 9.79
C TRP A 217 -8.08 -1.43 11.24
N VAL A 218 -9.15 -2.18 11.54
CA VAL A 218 -9.70 -2.28 12.91
C VAL A 218 -9.15 -3.52 13.59
N SER A 219 -8.71 -3.39 14.84
CA SER A 219 -8.19 -4.52 15.63
C SER A 219 -9.00 -4.68 16.91
N THR A 220 -9.03 -5.90 17.45
CA THR A 220 -9.72 -6.18 18.72
C THR A 220 -9.09 -5.41 19.89
N GLN A 221 -7.78 -5.13 19.80
CA GLN A 221 -7.06 -4.30 20.77
C GLN A 221 -7.59 -2.86 20.78
N GLU A 222 -7.85 -2.28 19.60
CA GLU A 222 -8.40 -0.94 19.49
C GLU A 222 -9.86 -0.87 19.94
N VAL A 223 -10.65 -1.91 19.67
CA VAL A 223 -12.09 -1.93 19.95
C VAL A 223 -12.36 -2.23 21.43
N CYS A 224 -11.71 -3.24 22.01
CA CYS A 224 -12.00 -3.71 23.37
C CYS A 224 -10.74 -3.99 24.21
N GLY A 225 -9.55 -3.58 23.77
CA GLY A 225 -8.31 -3.77 24.52
C GLY A 225 -7.82 -5.22 24.61
N LYS A 226 -8.44 -6.15 23.89
CA LYS A 226 -8.16 -7.60 23.96
C LYS A 226 -7.53 -8.07 22.65
N VAL A 227 -6.68 -9.08 22.69
CA VAL A 227 -6.18 -9.78 21.48
C VAL A 227 -7.05 -11.03 21.29
N LEU A 228 -8.02 -10.96 20.38
CA LEU A 228 -8.99 -12.03 20.14
C LEU A 228 -8.79 -12.64 18.75
N THR A 229 -9.03 -13.94 18.65
CA THR A 229 -9.07 -14.71 17.39
C THR A 229 -10.30 -15.61 17.40
N THR A 230 -10.73 -16.10 16.24
CA THR A 230 -11.85 -17.05 16.11
C THR A 230 -11.63 -18.34 16.92
N ASP A 231 -10.38 -18.78 17.06
CA ASP A 231 -10.04 -20.03 17.76
C ASP A 231 -9.78 -19.87 19.27
N SER A 232 -9.55 -18.66 19.79
CA SER A 232 -9.25 -18.40 21.21
C SER A 232 -9.24 -16.92 21.59
N ALA A 233 -9.71 -16.61 22.81
CA ALA A 233 -9.41 -15.35 23.49
C ALA A 233 -8.00 -15.40 24.09
N LYS A 234 -7.08 -14.51 23.67
CA LYS A 234 -5.77 -14.35 24.32
C LYS A 234 -5.87 -13.22 25.33
N THR A 235 -5.96 -13.57 26.62
CA THR A 235 -5.90 -12.60 27.72
C THR A 235 -4.44 -12.24 27.99
N ASN A 236 -3.88 -11.29 27.26
CA ASN A 236 -2.71 -10.55 27.73
C ASN A 236 -2.78 -9.13 27.17
N TRP A 237 -3.26 -8.22 28.01
CA TRP A 237 -3.06 -6.78 27.85
C TRP A 237 -1.56 -6.48 27.92
N LYS A 238 -0.99 -6.08 26.80
CA LYS A 238 0.16 -5.18 26.86
C LYS A 238 0.22 -4.28 25.63
N ASP A 239 -0.07 -3.00 25.87
CA ASP A 239 0.06 -1.85 24.97
C ASP A 239 1.51 -1.45 24.67
N ASP A 240 2.41 -2.41 24.54
CA ASP A 240 3.75 -2.15 24.00
C ASP A 240 3.90 -3.05 22.79
N CYS A 241 4.25 -2.49 21.63
CA CYS A 241 4.59 -3.24 20.42
C CYS A 241 5.30 -4.52 20.83
N PRO A 242 4.68 -5.70 20.63
CA PRO A 242 5.15 -6.90 21.28
C PRO A 242 6.63 -7.09 20.92
N ASP A 243 7.42 -7.66 21.84
CA ASP A 243 8.71 -8.28 21.51
C ASP A 243 8.55 -9.46 20.51
N GLY A 244 7.43 -9.49 19.78
CA GLY A 244 7.02 -10.48 18.81
C GLY A 244 7.52 -10.11 17.43
N ALA A 245 8.07 -11.11 16.76
CA ALA A 245 8.48 -11.00 15.38
C ALA A 245 7.28 -10.81 14.45
N VAL A 246 7.53 -10.20 13.29
CA VAL A 246 6.66 -10.35 12.12
C VAL A 246 6.77 -11.82 11.68
N VAL A 247 5.69 -12.59 11.81
CA VAL A 247 5.66 -14.03 11.52
C VAL A 247 4.58 -14.31 10.48
N GLU A 248 4.94 -15.04 9.43
CA GLU A 248 4.03 -15.50 8.37
C GLU A 248 2.81 -16.24 8.96
N GLY A 249 1.62 -15.93 8.46
CA GLY A 249 0.36 -16.46 8.95
C GLY A 249 -0.06 -15.95 10.35
N GLY A 250 0.72 -15.04 10.94
CA GLY A 250 0.39 -14.41 12.21
C GLY A 250 -0.53 -13.20 12.06
N SER A 251 -1.08 -12.74 13.19
CA SER A 251 -1.88 -11.51 13.23
C SER A 251 -0.98 -10.27 13.15
N PRO A 252 -1.28 -9.30 12.28
CA PRO A 252 -0.44 -8.11 12.11
C PRO A 252 -0.59 -7.11 13.25
N SER A 253 0.51 -6.44 13.57
CA SER A 253 0.54 -5.32 14.53
C SER A 253 0.76 -3.99 13.81
N LYS A 254 -0.01 -2.97 14.22
CA LYS A 254 0.06 -1.60 13.67
C LYS A 254 1.43 -0.95 13.87
N CYS A 255 2.18 -1.38 14.89
CA CYS A 255 3.54 -0.90 15.17
C CYS A 255 4.50 -1.09 13.99
N PHE A 256 4.34 -2.16 13.24
CA PHE A 256 5.28 -2.48 12.16
C PHE A 256 4.95 -1.77 10.84
N VAL A 257 3.87 -0.98 10.76
CA VAL A 257 3.43 -0.34 9.49
C VAL A 257 4.36 0.77 8.99
N CYS A 258 5.30 0.41 8.12
CA CYS A 258 6.25 1.35 7.52
C CYS A 258 5.70 2.02 6.23
N GLY A 259 4.75 1.39 5.53
CA GLY A 259 4.18 1.89 4.28
C GLY A 259 2.71 1.56 4.08
N SER A 260 2.02 2.37 3.26
CA SER A 260 0.61 2.19 2.89
C SER A 260 0.40 2.58 1.43
N VAL A 261 -0.29 1.74 0.66
CA VAL A 261 -0.62 1.99 -0.75
C VAL A 261 -2.04 1.55 -1.08
N ALA A 262 -2.66 2.18 -2.08
CA ALA A 262 -4.00 1.82 -2.55
C ALA A 262 -4.06 0.38 -3.12
N ALA A 263 -5.25 -0.20 -3.17
CA ALA A 263 -5.51 -1.56 -3.67
C ALA A 263 -5.03 -1.84 -5.11
N THR A 264 -4.83 -0.81 -5.93
CA THR A 264 -4.33 -0.95 -7.31
C THR A 264 -2.81 -1.09 -7.40
N SER A 265 -2.09 -0.90 -6.29
CA SER A 265 -0.64 -1.02 -6.23
C SER A 265 -0.22 -2.42 -5.80
N ASN A 266 0.87 -2.90 -6.40
CA ASN A 266 1.57 -4.12 -6.02
C ASN A 266 3.06 -3.87 -5.70
N SER A 267 3.38 -2.61 -5.43
CA SER A 267 4.74 -2.18 -5.08
C SER A 267 4.74 -0.88 -4.30
N VAL A 268 5.71 -0.73 -3.40
CA VAL A 268 6.00 0.52 -2.70
C VAL A 268 7.50 0.64 -2.41
N ARG A 269 8.01 1.88 -2.41
CA ARG A 269 9.34 2.19 -1.90
C ARG A 269 9.19 2.75 -0.49
N ILE A 270 9.74 2.04 0.49
CA ILE A 270 9.84 2.46 1.89
C ILE A 270 11.16 3.22 2.05
N GLU A 271 11.10 4.47 2.49
CA GLU A 271 12.26 5.34 2.68
C GLU A 271 12.47 5.64 4.17
N GLY A 272 13.63 6.22 4.51
CA GLY A 272 13.98 6.58 5.90
C GLY A 272 14.46 5.39 6.73
N LEU A 273 14.86 4.31 6.07
CA LEU A 273 15.45 3.14 6.72
C LEU A 273 16.95 3.34 6.94
N GLU A 274 17.49 2.69 7.96
CA GLU A 274 18.92 2.72 8.26
C GLU A 274 19.66 1.76 7.32
N ASN A 275 20.73 2.24 6.70
CA ASN A 275 21.57 1.39 5.87
C ASN A 275 22.29 0.33 6.71
N GLU A 276 22.56 -0.83 6.13
CA GLU A 276 23.21 -1.99 6.76
C GLU A 276 22.40 -2.69 7.86
N ALA A 277 21.29 -2.09 8.32
CA ALA A 277 20.35 -2.74 9.22
C ALA A 277 19.47 -3.75 8.49
N VAL A 278 19.23 -4.91 9.11
CA VAL A 278 18.33 -5.94 8.56
C VAL A 278 16.91 -5.64 9.02
N TYR A 279 15.99 -5.63 8.04
CA TYR A 279 14.56 -5.49 8.28
C TYR A 279 13.83 -6.72 7.79
N SER A 280 13.02 -7.33 8.66
CA SER A 280 12.01 -8.30 8.24
C SER A 280 10.81 -7.55 7.67
N VAL A 281 10.44 -7.88 6.43
CA VAL A 281 9.39 -7.19 5.68
C VAL A 281 8.27 -8.15 5.32
N ALA A 282 7.03 -7.70 5.51
CA ALA A 282 5.82 -8.41 5.07
C ALA A 282 4.77 -7.42 4.55
N VAL A 283 3.73 -7.92 3.92
CA VAL A 283 2.61 -7.13 3.39
C VAL A 283 1.30 -7.72 3.90
N VAL A 284 0.37 -6.85 4.26
CA VAL A 284 -1.01 -7.23 4.61
C VAL A 284 -2.00 -6.50 3.72
N ALA A 285 -3.08 -7.19 3.36
CA ALA A 285 -4.21 -6.62 2.66
C ALA A 285 -5.27 -6.16 3.68
N VAL A 286 -5.96 -5.06 3.38
CA VAL A 286 -7.08 -4.55 4.18
C VAL A 286 -8.27 -4.32 3.26
N ASP A 287 -9.44 -4.83 3.63
CA ASP A 287 -10.68 -4.69 2.86
C ASP A 287 -11.45 -3.38 3.17
N ASP A 288 -12.62 -3.22 2.58
CA ASP A 288 -13.50 -2.06 2.76
C ASP A 288 -14.24 -2.03 4.11
N HIS A 289 -14.32 -3.17 4.80
CA HIS A 289 -14.85 -3.33 6.17
C HIS A 289 -13.75 -3.16 7.23
N LEU A 290 -12.50 -2.96 6.80
CA LEU A 290 -11.31 -2.81 7.63
C LEU A 290 -10.88 -4.10 8.35
N ASN A 291 -11.24 -5.27 7.82
CA ASN A 291 -10.57 -6.51 8.18
C ASN A 291 -9.18 -6.54 7.54
N VAL A 292 -8.22 -7.12 8.25
CA VAL A 292 -6.83 -7.25 7.80
C VAL A 292 -6.49 -8.71 7.60
N SER A 293 -5.81 -9.02 6.50
CA SER A 293 -5.29 -10.36 6.25
C SER A 293 -4.30 -10.81 7.32
N ASP A 294 -4.03 -12.10 7.35
CA ASP A 294 -2.82 -12.61 7.99
C ASP A 294 -1.56 -11.97 7.37
N ILE A 295 -0.46 -12.03 8.11
CA ILE A 295 0.86 -11.63 7.62
C ILE A 295 1.27 -12.54 6.44
N SER A 296 1.63 -11.95 5.30
CA SER A 296 2.25 -12.65 4.16
C SER A 296 3.53 -13.38 4.56
N GLU A 297 4.17 -14.08 3.61
CA GLU A 297 5.55 -14.50 3.81
C GLU A 297 6.44 -13.31 4.21
N VAL A 298 7.40 -13.60 5.09
CA VAL A 298 8.31 -12.62 5.66
C VAL A 298 9.64 -12.72 4.93
N VAL A 299 10.07 -11.61 4.34
CA VAL A 299 11.30 -11.53 3.55
C VAL A 299 12.20 -10.46 4.14
N ASP A 300 13.45 -10.83 4.42
CA ASP A 300 14.42 -9.87 4.93
C ASP A 300 14.98 -8.98 3.82
N GLY A 301 15.14 -7.70 4.15
CA GLY A 301 15.76 -6.70 3.30
C GLY A 301 16.75 -5.85 4.08
N THR A 302 17.89 -5.58 3.47
CA THR A 302 18.93 -4.70 4.04
C THR A 302 19.08 -3.48 3.14
N PRO A 303 18.67 -2.28 3.56
CA PRO A 303 18.97 -1.06 2.82
C PRO A 303 20.47 -0.93 2.66
N VAL A 304 20.91 -0.56 1.47
CA VAL A 304 22.33 -0.39 1.16
C VAL A 304 22.56 1.07 0.85
N PRO A 305 23.63 1.69 1.37
CA PRO A 305 23.98 3.02 0.92
C PRO A 305 24.21 2.95 -0.58
N THR A 306 23.57 3.81 -1.36
CA THR A 306 24.09 4.02 -2.70
C THR A 306 25.34 4.83 -2.53
N THR A 307 26.50 4.17 -2.56
CA THR A 307 27.74 4.90 -2.73
C THR A 307 27.59 5.68 -4.03
N ASP A 308 27.53 7.00 -3.95
CA ASP A 308 27.78 7.77 -5.15
C ASP A 308 29.19 7.38 -5.63
N PHE A 309 29.42 7.43 -6.93
CA PHE A 309 30.69 7.04 -7.50
C PHE A 309 31.91 7.72 -6.80
N ALA A 310 31.73 8.92 -6.26
CA ALA A 310 32.79 9.66 -5.58
C ALA A 310 33.07 9.15 -4.16
N GLU A 311 32.09 8.58 -3.47
CA GLU A 311 32.23 7.95 -2.15
C GLU A 311 33.03 6.65 -2.23
N HIS A 312 32.61 5.70 -3.08
CA HIS A 312 33.36 4.45 -3.32
C HIS A 312 34.81 4.74 -3.77
N TYR A 313 35.01 5.75 -4.63
CA TYR A 313 36.35 6.16 -5.09
C TYR A 313 37.26 6.65 -3.94
N ARG A 314 36.70 7.33 -2.93
CA ARG A 314 37.43 7.88 -1.79
C ARG A 314 37.73 6.80 -0.75
N GLU A 315 36.79 5.91 -0.50
CA GLU A 315 36.95 4.77 0.41
C GLU A 315 37.97 3.75 -0.09
N SER A 316 38.05 3.57 -1.41
CA SER A 316 39.10 2.75 -2.06
C SER A 316 40.49 3.42 -2.05
N GLY A 317 40.70 4.46 -1.22
CA GLY A 317 41.97 5.15 -1.07
C GLY A 317 42.45 5.88 -2.33
N GLY A 318 41.56 6.11 -3.31
CA GLY A 318 41.90 6.77 -4.58
C GLY A 318 43.16 6.23 -5.23
N ASP A 319 43.43 4.92 -5.15
CA ASP A 319 44.56 4.31 -5.85
C ASP A 319 44.16 4.08 -7.31
N ALA A 320 44.96 4.66 -8.20
CA ALA A 320 44.70 4.74 -9.63
C ALA A 320 45.00 3.41 -10.32
N ASN A 321 44.22 2.37 -10.04
CA ASN A 321 44.01 1.31 -11.03
C ASN A 321 43.12 1.92 -12.11
N GLY A 322 43.76 2.60 -13.06
CA GLY A 322 43.22 3.57 -14.02
C GLY A 322 42.09 3.08 -14.92
N ASP A 323 40.94 2.71 -14.37
CA ASP A 323 39.82 2.15 -15.13
C ASP A 323 38.70 3.17 -15.41
N TYR A 324 38.54 4.21 -14.58
CA TYR A 324 37.36 5.08 -14.63
C TYR A 324 37.54 6.42 -15.40
N CYS A 325 36.51 6.85 -16.15
CA CYS A 325 36.45 8.17 -16.79
C CYS A 325 35.41 9.07 -16.09
N PHE A 326 35.76 9.65 -14.94
CA PHE A 326 34.93 10.51 -14.06
C PHE A 326 33.92 11.41 -14.77
N ILE A 327 34.39 12.32 -15.62
CA ILE A 327 33.53 13.31 -16.30
C ILE A 327 32.61 12.63 -17.31
N ALA A 328 33.09 11.60 -18.03
CA ALA A 328 32.30 10.94 -19.06
C ALA A 328 31.18 10.10 -18.42
N THR A 329 31.47 9.39 -17.34
CA THR A 329 30.48 8.62 -16.58
C THR A 329 29.44 9.55 -15.96
N ALA A 330 29.83 10.68 -15.37
CA ALA A 330 28.88 11.67 -14.83
C ALA A 330 27.94 12.27 -15.90
N VAL A 331 28.40 12.37 -17.15
CA VAL A 331 27.65 12.98 -18.26
C VAL A 331 26.74 11.97 -18.99
N PHE A 332 27.18 10.72 -19.11
CA PHE A 332 26.45 9.67 -19.82
C PHE A 332 25.67 8.71 -18.90
N GLY A 333 25.85 8.83 -17.59
CA GLY A 333 25.06 8.14 -16.56
C GLY A 333 25.46 6.69 -16.30
N ASP A 334 26.34 6.10 -17.13
CA ASP A 334 26.77 4.70 -17.01
C ASP A 334 28.23 4.54 -17.45
N ILE A 335 28.99 3.70 -16.73
CA ILE A 335 30.36 3.32 -17.06
C ILE A 335 30.44 2.43 -18.30
N GLU A 336 29.41 1.61 -18.52
CA GLU A 336 29.30 0.70 -19.66
C GLU A 336 28.72 1.38 -20.91
N HIS A 337 28.40 2.67 -20.81
CA HIS A 337 27.91 3.45 -21.93
C HIS A 337 28.92 3.40 -23.11
N PRO A 338 28.49 3.15 -24.36
CA PRO A 338 29.39 2.98 -25.51
C PRO A 338 30.38 4.13 -25.71
N PHE A 339 29.96 5.37 -25.44
CA PHE A 339 30.83 6.55 -25.53
C PHE A 339 31.91 6.60 -24.44
N VAL A 340 31.60 6.14 -23.23
CA VAL A 340 32.58 6.02 -22.14
C VAL A 340 33.62 4.95 -22.51
N GLN A 341 33.17 3.82 -23.04
CA GLN A 341 34.05 2.74 -23.48
C GLN A 341 35.00 3.17 -24.61
N VAL A 342 34.53 3.99 -25.56
CA VAL A 342 35.39 4.58 -26.61
C VAL A 342 36.49 5.44 -26.00
N LEU A 343 36.15 6.31 -25.04
CA LEU A 343 37.12 7.21 -24.40
C LEU A 343 38.14 6.43 -23.54
N ARG A 344 37.70 5.37 -22.84
CA ARG A 344 38.58 4.45 -22.10
C ARG A 344 39.59 3.79 -23.04
N ARG A 345 39.12 3.21 -24.15
CA ARG A 345 40.02 2.60 -25.15
C ARG A 345 40.98 3.62 -25.78
N PHE A 346 40.55 4.86 -26.00
CA PHE A 346 41.42 5.92 -26.50
C PHE A 346 42.50 6.30 -25.48
N ARG A 347 42.15 6.40 -24.20
CA ARG A 347 43.12 6.60 -23.11
C ARG A 347 44.18 5.51 -23.15
N ASP A 348 43.76 4.25 -23.20
CA ASP A 348 44.66 3.10 -23.08
C ASP A 348 45.56 2.95 -24.32
N LYS A 349 45.00 3.11 -25.53
CA LYS A 349 45.76 2.92 -26.77
C LYS A 349 46.59 4.14 -27.18
N ASN A 350 46.14 5.36 -26.89
CA ASN A 350 46.75 6.58 -27.44
C ASN A 350 47.40 7.45 -26.38
N LEU A 351 46.79 7.61 -25.20
CA LEU A 351 47.33 8.50 -24.15
C LEU A 351 48.39 7.81 -23.29
N MET A 352 48.22 6.52 -22.98
CA MET A 352 49.16 5.79 -22.14
C MET A 352 50.49 5.48 -22.84
N THR A 353 50.56 5.58 -24.16
CA THR A 353 51.78 5.33 -24.96
C THR A 353 52.79 6.48 -24.91
N SER A 354 52.36 7.71 -24.60
CA SER A 354 53.23 8.90 -24.58
C SER A 354 53.40 9.47 -23.16
N SER A 355 54.56 10.11 -22.89
CA SER A 355 54.83 10.76 -21.59
C SER A 355 53.87 11.92 -21.32
N ALA A 356 53.56 12.72 -22.34
CA ALA A 356 52.58 13.81 -22.26
C ALA A 356 51.16 13.27 -22.00
N GLY A 357 50.76 12.19 -22.66
CA GLY A 357 49.46 11.56 -22.44
C GLY A 357 49.32 10.99 -21.02
N ARG A 358 50.35 10.34 -20.48
CA ARG A 358 50.35 9.89 -19.07
C ARG A 358 50.27 11.05 -18.08
N ALA A 359 50.94 12.18 -18.35
CA ALA A 359 50.84 13.37 -17.52
C ALA A 359 49.42 13.98 -17.54
N PHE A 360 48.78 14.03 -18.72
CA PHE A 360 47.39 14.46 -18.87
C PHE A 360 46.43 13.55 -18.09
N VAL A 361 46.58 12.23 -18.23
CA VAL A 361 45.78 11.25 -17.48
C VAL A 361 45.95 11.47 -15.98
N LYS A 362 47.19 11.62 -15.48
CA LYS A 362 47.43 11.89 -14.06
C LYS A 362 46.76 13.18 -13.57
N PHE A 363 46.80 14.24 -14.38
CA PHE A 363 46.11 15.50 -14.07
C PHE A 363 44.58 15.32 -14.05
N TYR A 364 44.03 14.58 -15.02
CA TYR A 364 42.61 14.25 -15.11
C TYR A 364 42.13 13.46 -13.90
N TYR A 365 42.85 12.41 -13.47
CA TYR A 365 42.48 11.62 -12.28
C TYR A 365 42.61 12.42 -10.98
N LYS A 366 43.54 13.39 -10.92
CA LYS A 366 43.71 14.26 -9.75
C LYS A 366 42.56 15.26 -9.57
N ASN A 367 42.02 15.81 -10.66
CA ASN A 367 41.03 16.91 -10.60
C ASN A 367 39.61 16.49 -11.02
N GLY A 368 39.52 15.44 -11.83
CA GLY A 368 38.30 14.90 -12.43
C GLY A 368 37.17 14.60 -11.44
N PRO A 369 37.44 14.02 -10.26
CA PRO A 369 36.39 13.76 -9.27
C PRO A 369 35.66 15.03 -8.81
N ARG A 370 36.39 16.12 -8.55
CA ARG A 370 35.79 17.39 -8.09
C ARG A 370 34.91 18.00 -9.17
N TRP A 371 35.36 17.95 -10.43
CA TRP A 371 34.60 18.46 -11.55
C TRP A 371 33.38 17.60 -11.85
N ALA A 372 33.49 16.28 -11.80
CA ALA A 372 32.37 15.36 -12.00
C ALA A 372 31.23 15.61 -10.99
N ALA A 373 31.55 15.81 -9.71
CA ALA A 373 30.57 16.14 -8.67
C ALA A 373 29.85 17.49 -8.94
N SER A 374 30.58 18.50 -9.41
CA SER A 374 29.97 19.79 -9.80
C SER A 374 29.11 19.70 -11.07
N ILE A 375 29.47 18.81 -12.01
CA ILE A 375 28.72 18.60 -13.26
C ILE A 375 27.45 17.79 -13.01
N GLY A 376 27.52 16.73 -12.20
CA GLY A 376 26.38 15.85 -11.88
C GLY A 376 25.25 16.55 -11.13
N SER A 377 25.57 17.54 -10.29
CA SER A 377 24.59 18.29 -9.50
C SER A 377 23.88 19.42 -10.27
N ASN A 378 24.29 19.74 -11.50
CA ASN A 378 23.71 20.84 -12.29
C ASN A 378 23.27 20.39 -13.71
N PRO A 379 21.95 20.30 -13.99
CA PRO A 379 21.44 19.84 -15.27
C PRO A 379 21.91 20.65 -16.50
N VAL A 380 22.09 21.96 -16.34
CA VAL A 380 22.55 22.84 -17.42
C VAL A 380 24.03 22.59 -17.73
N LEU A 381 24.84 22.46 -16.69
CA LEU A 381 26.27 22.16 -16.85
C LEU A 381 26.48 20.77 -17.46
N LEU A 382 25.69 19.78 -17.04
CA LEU A 382 25.68 18.44 -17.62
C LEU A 382 25.37 18.47 -19.13
N PHE A 383 24.36 19.23 -19.55
CA PHE A 383 24.04 19.40 -20.97
C PHE A 383 25.18 20.04 -21.77
N ILE A 384 25.79 21.11 -21.25
CA ILE A 384 26.91 21.79 -21.91
C ILE A 384 28.10 20.83 -22.09
N VAL A 385 28.48 20.13 -21.02
CA VAL A 385 29.61 19.18 -21.08
C VAL A 385 29.28 18.04 -22.04
N LYS A 386 28.04 17.54 -22.06
CA LYS A 386 27.60 16.51 -23.02
C LYS A 386 27.80 16.95 -24.46
N VAL A 387 27.36 18.16 -24.82
CA VAL A 387 27.52 18.71 -26.17
C VAL A 387 29.00 18.86 -26.54
N LEU A 388 29.85 19.29 -25.60
CA LEU A 388 31.29 19.44 -25.83
C LEU A 388 32.03 18.10 -25.93
N LEU A 389 31.58 17.07 -25.22
CA LEU A 389 32.26 15.78 -25.15
C LEU A 389 31.96 14.90 -26.37
N VAL A 390 30.77 15.00 -26.98
CA VAL A 390 30.39 14.22 -28.16
C VAL A 390 31.37 14.33 -29.33
N PRO A 391 31.82 15.52 -29.80
CA PRO A 391 32.81 15.58 -30.88
C PRO A 391 34.15 14.94 -30.51
N VAL A 392 34.55 15.01 -29.23
CA VAL A 392 35.77 14.35 -28.73
C VAL A 392 35.61 12.83 -28.77
N VAL A 393 34.44 12.30 -28.39
CA VAL A 393 34.12 10.87 -28.50
C VAL A 393 34.21 10.39 -29.94
N LEU A 394 33.67 11.16 -30.90
CA LEU A 394 33.72 10.81 -32.32
C LEU A 394 35.16 10.76 -32.85
N LEU A 395 35.99 11.75 -32.49
CA LEU A 395 37.42 11.75 -32.85
C LEU A 395 38.17 10.57 -32.21
N ALA A 396 37.90 10.27 -30.93
CA ALA A 396 38.45 9.11 -30.24
C ALA A 396 38.03 7.80 -30.94
N ALA A 397 36.75 7.66 -31.31
CA ALA A 397 36.22 6.50 -32.00
C ALA A 397 36.94 6.24 -33.33
N ILE A 398 37.18 7.30 -34.13
CA ILE A 398 37.92 7.22 -35.38
C ILE A 398 39.29 6.56 -35.19
N THR A 399 40.03 6.97 -34.15
CA THR A 399 41.37 6.42 -33.88
C THR A 399 41.39 5.02 -33.27
N VAL A 400 40.32 4.64 -32.56
CA VAL A 400 40.23 3.35 -31.85
C VAL A 400 39.63 2.25 -32.74
N VAL A 401 38.70 2.61 -33.63
CA VAL A 401 37.92 1.69 -34.46
C VAL A 401 38.55 1.50 -35.83
N ILE A 402 39.14 2.54 -36.44
CA ILE A 402 39.77 2.44 -37.75
C ILE A 402 41.22 2.02 -37.58
N PRO A 403 41.63 0.84 -38.08
CA PRO A 403 43.00 0.41 -37.93
C PRO A 403 43.94 1.28 -38.79
N PRO A 404 45.20 1.51 -38.36
CA PRO A 404 46.11 2.46 -39.01
C PRO A 404 46.32 2.19 -40.51
N TRP A 405 46.29 0.92 -40.93
CA TRP A 405 46.45 0.52 -42.33
C TRP A 405 45.26 0.95 -43.22
N LEU A 406 44.06 1.01 -42.66
CA LEU A 406 42.85 1.41 -43.39
C LEU A 406 42.78 2.94 -43.52
N MET A 407 43.23 3.68 -42.50
CA MET A 407 43.50 5.11 -42.62
C MET A 407 44.56 5.41 -43.69
N PHE A 408 45.65 4.65 -43.70
CA PHE A 408 46.71 4.82 -44.69
C PHE A 408 46.21 4.52 -46.11
N MET A 409 45.44 3.46 -46.31
CA MET A 409 44.82 3.14 -47.60
C MET A 409 43.87 4.24 -48.10
N LEU A 410 43.05 4.81 -47.22
CA LEU A 410 42.13 5.90 -47.59
C LEU A 410 42.89 7.17 -47.96
N LEU A 411 43.97 7.50 -47.26
CA LEU A 411 44.83 8.65 -47.57
C LEU A 411 45.60 8.43 -48.88
N THR A 412 46.22 7.28 -49.08
CA THR A 412 46.95 6.97 -50.32
C THR A 412 46.03 6.76 -51.51
N GLY A 413 44.86 6.16 -51.30
CA GLY A 413 43.82 5.97 -52.32
C GLY A 413 43.18 7.29 -52.71
N GLY A 414 42.94 8.19 -51.74
CA GLY A 414 42.49 9.56 -51.98
C GLY A 414 43.51 10.40 -52.73
N LEU A 415 44.79 10.34 -52.34
CA LEU A 415 45.88 10.97 -53.09
C LEU A 415 46.00 10.38 -54.51
N TYR A 416 45.98 9.05 -54.64
CA TYR A 416 46.07 8.37 -55.93
C TYR A 416 44.92 8.77 -56.85
N TRP A 417 43.68 8.77 -56.35
CA TRP A 417 42.51 9.25 -57.10
C TRP A 417 42.63 10.72 -57.46
N TYR A 418 43.06 11.58 -56.53
CA TYR A 418 43.28 13.01 -56.77
C TYR A 418 44.31 13.26 -57.88
N PHE A 419 45.46 12.57 -57.83
CA PHE A 419 46.52 12.68 -58.83
C PHE A 419 46.12 12.05 -60.17
N ASN A 420 45.42 10.92 -60.20
CA ASN A 420 44.92 10.31 -61.44
C ASN A 420 43.79 11.13 -62.09
N ARG A 421 42.93 11.76 -61.29
CA ARG A 421 41.89 12.67 -61.80
C ARG A 421 42.52 13.91 -62.45
N ARG A 422 43.62 14.44 -61.90
CA ARG A 422 44.42 15.50 -62.54
C ARG A 422 45.07 15.05 -63.85
N LYS A 423 45.58 13.80 -63.94
CA LYS A 423 46.18 13.26 -65.17
C LYS A 423 45.16 13.06 -66.30
N LYS A 424 43.93 12.61 -65.99
CA LYS A 424 42.86 12.45 -66.99
C LYS A 424 42.33 13.77 -67.57
N LEU A 425 42.53 14.90 -66.89
CA LEU A 425 42.20 16.24 -67.40
C LEU A 425 43.30 16.85 -68.27
N ALA A 426 44.48 16.21 -68.37
CA ALA A 426 45.63 16.68 -69.13
C ALA A 426 45.85 15.93 -70.47
N VAL A 427 44.95 14.99 -70.82
CA VAL A 427 44.98 14.26 -72.11
C VAL A 427 43.64 14.48 -72.81
N CYS A 428 43.51 15.59 -73.51
CA CYS A 428 42.65 15.71 -74.68
C CYS A 428 43.59 15.87 -75.90
N PRO A 429 43.41 15.08 -76.97
CA PRO A 429 44.21 15.18 -78.19
C PRO A 429 43.97 16.48 -78.97
#